data_AF-A0A816DKL4-F1
#
_entry.id   AF-A0A816DKL4-F1
#
_cell.length_a   1.000
_cell.length_b   1.000
_cell.length_c   1.000
_cell.angle_alpha   90.00
_cell.angle_beta   90.00
_cell.angle_gamma   90.00
#
_symmetry.space_group_name_H-M   'P 1'
#
loop_
_entity.id
_entity.type
_entity.pdbx_description
1 polymer ?
#
loop_
_entity_poly.entity_id
_entity_poly.type
_entity_poly.pdbx_seq_one_letter_code
_entity_poly.pdbx_strand_id
1 'polypeptide(L)'
;MRRDPRYHWLEHRIVTTIEPKRDALNQLIQNDENRLCIEQFFENEDVTHLYILSQSSSHLLALNTIPFDFNAYERIVLFLKTNSTSKLTREDLDKDVSVTELYPQETVHYMDIISRDVYLPLLSCNNLVSELEKDRFL
;
A
#
# COMPACT_ATOMS: atom_id res chain seq x y z
N MET A 1 -6.60 -0.44 -20.99
CA MET A 1 -6.99 -0.18 -19.59
C MET A 1 -7.58 -1.41 -18.90
N ARG A 2 -8.75 -1.94 -19.26
CA ARG A 2 -9.30 -3.22 -18.71
C ARG A 2 -8.49 -4.50 -19.03
N ARG A 3 -7.28 -4.35 -19.59
CA ARG A 3 -6.36 -5.40 -20.04
C ARG A 3 -4.92 -5.17 -19.53
N ASP A 4 -4.69 -4.09 -18.77
CA ASP A 4 -3.37 -3.88 -18.17
C ASP A 4 -3.24 -4.84 -16.97
N PRO A 5 -2.25 -5.76 -16.97
CA PRO A 5 -2.09 -6.74 -15.91
C PRO A 5 -1.82 -6.11 -14.54
N ARG A 6 -1.35 -4.86 -14.49
CA ARG A 6 -1.12 -4.10 -13.24
C ARG A 6 -2.42 -3.75 -12.53
N TYR A 7 -3.45 -3.39 -13.29
CA TYR A 7 -4.78 -3.12 -12.73
C TYR A 7 -5.41 -4.39 -12.17
N HIS A 8 -5.24 -5.53 -12.83
CA HIS A 8 -5.72 -6.81 -12.31
C HIS A 8 -5.03 -7.20 -11.00
N TRP A 9 -3.73 -6.97 -10.90
CA TRP A 9 -2.99 -7.16 -9.65
C TRP A 9 -3.53 -6.25 -8.53
N LEU A 10 -3.76 -4.97 -8.84
CA LEU A 10 -4.29 -4.01 -7.89
C LEU A 10 -5.71 -4.40 -7.41
N GLU A 11 -6.60 -4.74 -8.35
CA GLU A 11 -7.94 -5.25 -8.05
C GLU A 11 -7.90 -6.45 -7.09
N HIS A 12 -7.05 -7.43 -7.39
CA HIS A 12 -6.90 -8.62 -6.55
C HIS A 12 -6.49 -8.23 -5.12
N ARG A 13 -5.49 -7.35 -4.97
CA ARG A 13 -5.03 -6.89 -3.64
C ARG A 13 -6.13 -6.15 -2.88
N ILE A 14 -6.86 -5.25 -3.55
CA ILE A 14 -7.99 -4.52 -2.96
C ILE A 14 -9.09 -5.49 -2.51
N VAL A 15 -9.45 -6.47 -3.34
CA VAL A 15 -10.47 -7.46 -3.00
C VAL A 15 -10.06 -8.30 -1.78
N THR A 16 -8.80 -8.72 -1.71
CA THR A 16 -8.31 -9.55 -0.59
C THR A 16 -8.14 -8.79 0.74
N THR A 17 -8.22 -7.46 0.73
CA THR A 17 -7.98 -6.61 1.91
C THR A 17 -9.25 -5.89 2.36
N ILE A 18 -9.89 -5.16 1.44
CA ILE A 18 -11.09 -4.34 1.75
C ILE A 18 -12.38 -5.12 1.55
N GLU A 19 -12.39 -6.14 0.68
CA GLU A 19 -13.59 -6.90 0.29
C GLU A 19 -14.75 -5.98 -0.20
N PRO A 20 -14.50 -5.03 -1.13
CA PRO A 20 -15.53 -4.10 -1.56
C PRO A 20 -16.58 -4.79 -2.43
N LYS A 21 -17.75 -4.15 -2.55
CA LYS A 21 -18.74 -4.53 -3.56
C LYS A 21 -18.15 -4.37 -4.96
N ARG A 22 -18.52 -5.27 -5.86
CA ARG A 22 -18.05 -5.28 -7.25
C ARG A 22 -18.28 -3.94 -7.97
N ASP A 23 -19.41 -3.29 -7.71
CA ASP A 23 -19.73 -1.99 -8.33
C ASP A 23 -18.80 -0.88 -7.85
N ALA A 24 -18.37 -0.90 -6.58
CA ALA A 24 -17.41 0.06 -6.04
C ALA A 24 -16.04 -0.10 -6.71
N LEU A 25 -15.60 -1.34 -6.94
CA LEU A 25 -14.36 -1.63 -7.66
C LEU A 25 -14.45 -1.17 -9.13
N ASN A 26 -15.58 -1.39 -9.79
CA ASN A 26 -15.81 -0.88 -11.14
C ASN A 26 -15.76 0.65 -11.18
N GLN A 27 -16.39 1.33 -10.21
CA GLN A 27 -16.39 2.79 -10.12
C GLN A 27 -14.99 3.35 -9.86
N LEU A 28 -14.21 2.72 -8.96
CA LEU A 28 -12.82 3.08 -8.71
C LEU A 28 -12.02 3.13 -10.01
N ILE A 29 -12.21 2.14 -10.89
CA ILE A 29 -11.44 2.01 -12.13
C ILE A 29 -12.05 2.83 -13.27
N GLN A 30 -13.33 3.19 -13.22
CA GLN A 30 -13.94 4.00 -14.28
C GLN A 30 -13.81 5.50 -14.04
N ASN A 31 -13.65 5.91 -12.79
CA ASN A 31 -13.47 7.31 -12.42
C ASN A 31 -12.09 7.81 -12.89
N ASP A 32 -12.08 8.93 -13.62
CA ASP A 32 -10.86 9.47 -14.23
C ASP A 32 -9.85 9.99 -13.20
N GLU A 33 -10.29 10.56 -12.08
CA GLU A 33 -9.41 11.04 -11.01
C GLU A 33 -8.70 9.89 -10.31
N ASN A 34 -9.45 8.85 -9.97
CA ASN A 34 -8.90 7.63 -9.39
C ASN A 34 -7.88 6.97 -10.33
N ARG A 35 -8.24 6.87 -11.62
CA ARG A 35 -7.34 6.34 -12.65
C ARG A 35 -6.07 7.14 -12.77
N LEU A 36 -6.17 8.48 -12.74
CA LEU A 36 -5.00 9.35 -12.79
C LEU A 36 -4.06 9.08 -11.61
N CYS A 37 -4.60 8.93 -10.39
CA CYS A 37 -3.79 8.60 -9.22
C CYS A 37 -3.10 7.22 -9.34
N ILE A 38 -3.82 6.23 -9.86
CA ILE A 38 -3.27 4.88 -10.09
C ILE A 38 -2.18 4.91 -11.17
N GLU A 39 -2.41 5.61 -12.28
CA GLU A 39 -1.44 5.76 -13.36
C GLU A 39 -0.19 6.52 -12.91
N GLN A 40 -0.36 7.59 -12.13
CA GLN A 40 0.75 8.31 -11.51
C GLN A 40 1.58 7.39 -10.62
N PHE A 41 0.94 6.57 -9.78
CA PHE A 41 1.65 5.59 -9.00
C PHE A 41 2.42 4.58 -9.87
N PHE A 42 1.87 4.10 -10.97
CA PHE A 42 2.59 3.15 -11.83
C PHE A 42 3.72 3.78 -12.66
N GLU A 43 3.56 5.01 -13.12
CA GLU A 43 4.41 5.60 -14.17
C GLU A 43 5.34 6.71 -13.68
N ASN A 44 5.09 7.29 -12.50
CA ASN A 44 5.86 8.39 -11.94
C ASN A 44 6.77 7.90 -10.80
N GLU A 45 8.07 8.11 -10.95
CA GLU A 45 9.10 7.76 -9.97
C GLU A 45 8.92 8.51 -8.64
N ASP A 46 8.49 9.78 -8.69
CA ASP A 46 8.28 10.62 -7.51
C ASP A 46 7.05 10.19 -6.70
N VAL A 47 6.12 9.46 -7.33
CA VAL A 47 4.91 8.96 -6.69
C VAL A 47 5.18 7.57 -6.13
N THR A 48 5.54 7.54 -4.86
CA THR A 48 5.91 6.31 -4.12
C THR A 48 4.75 5.68 -3.37
N HIS A 49 3.63 6.40 -3.22
CA HIS A 49 2.47 5.98 -2.43
C HIS A 49 1.19 5.99 -3.27
N LEU A 50 0.36 4.98 -3.05
CA LEU A 50 -1.03 4.95 -3.48
C LEU A 50 -1.88 4.44 -2.32
N TYR A 51 -2.87 5.23 -1.95
CA TYR A 51 -3.85 4.91 -0.91
C TYR A 51 -5.17 4.56 -1.60
N ILE A 52 -5.73 3.41 -1.25
CA ILE A 52 -7.11 3.05 -1.58
C ILE A 52 -7.93 3.13 -0.29
N LEU A 53 -8.86 4.06 -0.26
CA LEU A 53 -9.64 4.41 0.92
C LEU A 53 -11.06 3.86 0.78
N SER A 54 -11.58 3.25 1.84
CA SER A 54 -12.95 2.75 1.91
C SER A 54 -13.73 3.51 2.96
N GLN A 55 -14.67 4.36 2.53
CA GLN A 55 -15.65 4.97 3.45
C GLN A 55 -16.77 3.98 3.81
N SER A 56 -17.04 3.06 2.89
CA SER A 56 -17.94 1.92 3.07
C SER A 56 -17.58 0.87 2.04
N SER A 57 -18.09 -0.36 2.20
CA SER A 57 -17.96 -1.42 1.17
C SER A 57 -18.41 -1.01 -0.24
N SER A 58 -19.16 0.09 -0.39
CA SER A 58 -19.70 0.57 -1.67
C SER A 58 -18.99 1.81 -2.22
N HIS A 59 -18.02 2.38 -1.51
CA HIS A 59 -17.37 3.61 -1.91
C HIS A 59 -15.86 3.54 -1.70
N LEU A 60 -15.12 3.56 -2.81
CA LEU A 60 -13.66 3.53 -2.84
C LEU A 60 -13.11 4.80 -3.50
N LEU A 61 -11.98 5.26 -2.98
CA LEU A 61 -11.25 6.42 -3.49
C LEU A 61 -9.75 6.08 -3.60
N ALA A 62 -9.10 6.50 -4.68
CA ALA A 62 -7.65 6.39 -4.86
C ALA A 62 -7.00 7.76 -4.68
N LEU A 63 -5.96 7.86 -3.85
CA LEU A 63 -5.18 9.07 -3.63
C LEU A 63 -3.69 8.74 -3.60
N ASN A 64 -2.83 9.68 -4.00
CA ASN A 64 -1.37 9.54 -3.84
C ASN A 64 -0.83 10.19 -2.56
N THR A 65 -1.68 10.89 -1.81
CA THR A 65 -1.37 11.50 -0.53
C THR A 65 -2.40 11.07 0.51
N ILE A 66 -1.97 11.00 1.77
CA ILE A 66 -2.88 10.68 2.87
C ILE A 66 -3.85 11.87 3.09
N PRO A 67 -5.17 11.64 3.20
CA PRO A 67 -6.11 12.72 3.45
C PRO A 67 -6.03 13.20 4.90
N PHE A 68 -6.33 14.48 5.15
CA PHE A 68 -6.34 15.06 6.50
C PHE A 68 -7.44 14.44 7.39
N ASP A 69 -8.54 14.04 6.79
CA ASP A 69 -9.69 13.38 7.42
C ASP A 69 -9.58 11.85 7.36
N PHE A 70 -8.36 11.31 7.48
CA PHE A 70 -8.06 9.86 7.46
C PHE A 70 -8.96 9.02 8.39
N ASN A 71 -9.45 9.59 9.50
CA ASN A 71 -10.34 8.91 10.44
C ASN A 71 -11.80 8.76 9.95
N ALA A 72 -12.17 9.39 8.83
CA ALA A 72 -13.50 9.26 8.23
C ALA A 72 -13.69 7.94 7.44
N TYR A 73 -12.62 7.15 7.30
CA TYR A 73 -12.61 5.93 6.50
C TYR A 73 -12.61 4.68 7.40
N GLU A 74 -13.26 3.61 6.95
CA GLU A 74 -13.34 2.34 7.67
C GLU A 74 -12.07 1.51 7.50
N ARG A 75 -11.54 1.47 6.27
CA ARG A 75 -10.34 0.72 5.89
C ARG A 75 -9.54 1.49 4.87
N ILE A 76 -8.22 1.35 4.95
CA ILE A 76 -7.28 1.96 4.03
C ILE A 76 -6.24 0.93 3.64
N VAL A 77 -5.93 0.86 2.36
CA VAL A 77 -4.84 0.04 1.85
C VAL A 77 -3.79 0.95 1.25
N LEU A 78 -2.59 0.88 1.81
CA LEU A 78 -1.41 1.56 1.31
C LEU A 78 -0.61 0.62 0.41
N PHE A 79 -0.35 1.08 -0.79
CA PHE A 79 0.63 0.52 -1.72
C PHE A 79 1.86 1.43 -1.71
N LEU A 80 3.00 0.88 -1.31
CA LEU A 80 4.27 1.60 -1.16
C LEU A 80 5.33 0.99 -2.07
N LYS A 81 5.92 1.81 -2.94
CA LYS A 81 7.13 1.42 -3.68
C LYS A 81 8.29 1.27 -2.71
N THR A 82 8.91 0.10 -2.66
CA THR A 82 10.08 -0.17 -1.79
C THR A 82 11.40 0.07 -2.50
N ASN A 83 11.39 0.11 -3.83
CA ASN A 83 12.56 0.37 -4.67
C ASN A 83 12.32 1.60 -5.55
N SER A 84 13.42 2.27 -5.92
CA SER A 84 13.43 3.47 -6.76
C SER A 84 13.24 3.15 -8.25
N THR A 85 12.38 2.21 -8.59
CA THR A 85 12.08 1.89 -10.00
C THR A 85 11.17 2.99 -10.57
N SER A 86 11.62 3.61 -11.66
CA SER A 86 10.94 4.75 -12.27
C SER A 86 9.55 4.42 -12.81
N LYS A 87 9.34 3.16 -13.23
CA LYS A 87 8.06 2.65 -13.73
C LYS A 87 7.82 1.22 -13.27
N LEU A 88 6.63 0.96 -12.74
CA LEU A 88 6.23 -0.38 -12.30
C LEU A 88 5.74 -1.20 -13.49
N THR A 89 6.46 -2.28 -13.80
CA THR A 89 5.95 -3.38 -14.62
C THR A 89 5.11 -4.34 -13.79
N ARG A 90 4.45 -5.33 -14.41
CA ARG A 90 3.66 -6.31 -13.67
C ARG A 90 4.54 -7.14 -12.73
N GLU A 91 5.74 -7.47 -13.17
CA GLU A 91 6.70 -8.30 -12.43
C GLU A 91 7.25 -7.56 -11.22
N ASP A 92 7.39 -6.23 -11.31
CA ASP A 92 7.88 -5.38 -10.22
C ASP A 92 6.84 -5.30 -9.09
N LEU A 93 5.53 -5.33 -9.40
CA LEU A 93 4.47 -5.19 -8.39
C LEU A 93 4.54 -6.22 -7.25
N ASP A 94 4.98 -7.45 -7.53
CA ASP A 94 5.08 -8.49 -6.50
C ASP A 94 6.38 -8.40 -5.68
N LYS A 95 7.38 -7.65 -6.14
CA LYS A 95 8.72 -7.56 -5.52
C LYS A 95 8.98 -6.21 -4.87
N ASP A 96 8.51 -5.15 -5.53
CA ASP A 96 8.88 -3.76 -5.27
C ASP A 96 7.70 -2.94 -4.73
N VAL A 97 6.54 -3.56 -4.50
CA VAL A 97 5.39 -2.91 -3.88
C VAL A 97 4.98 -3.65 -2.61
N SER A 98 5.14 -2.97 -1.48
CA SER A 98 4.59 -3.40 -0.20
C SER A 98 3.13 -2.98 -0.09
N VAL A 99 2.30 -3.87 0.44
CA VAL A 99 0.87 -3.64 0.67
C VAL A 99 0.61 -3.69 2.17
N THR A 100 0.06 -2.63 2.72
CA THR A 100 -0.26 -2.52 4.15
C THR A 100 -1.72 -2.12 4.33
N GLU A 101 -2.42 -2.83 5.18
CA GLU A 101 -3.78 -2.47 5.59
C GLU A 101 -3.73 -1.61 6.85
N LEU A 102 -4.56 -0.56 6.89
CA LEU A 102 -4.68 0.39 7.98
C LEU A 102 -6.14 0.51 8.40
N TYR A 103 -6.35 0.51 9.71
CA TYR A 103 -7.65 0.73 10.36
C TYR A 103 -7.60 2.06 11.09
N PRO A 104 -8.17 3.15 10.55
CA PRO A 104 -7.86 4.50 11.03
C PRO A 104 -8.08 4.72 12.52
N GLN A 105 -9.20 4.21 13.04
CA GLN A 105 -9.57 4.35 14.44
C GLN A 105 -8.60 3.68 15.41
N GLU A 106 -7.96 2.58 14.98
CA GLU A 106 -7.08 1.76 15.82
C GLU A 106 -5.61 1.88 15.43
N THR A 107 -5.27 2.71 14.43
CA THR A 107 -3.93 2.73 13.81
C THR A 107 -2.83 3.01 14.84
N VAL A 108 -3.04 3.98 15.75
CA VAL A 108 -2.05 4.31 16.78
C VAL A 108 -1.83 3.15 17.75
N HIS A 109 -2.91 2.50 18.16
CA HIS A 109 -2.83 1.35 19.06
C HIS A 109 -2.18 0.14 18.38
N TYR A 110 -2.52 -0.11 17.12
CA TYR A 110 -1.92 -1.16 16.30
C TYR A 110 -0.42 -0.94 16.11
N MET A 111 0.01 0.29 15.87
CA MET A 111 1.43 0.64 15.77
C MET A 111 2.19 0.41 17.09
N ASP A 112 1.60 0.77 18.24
CA ASP A 112 2.20 0.47 19.55
C ASP A 112 2.43 -1.04 19.74
N ILE A 113 1.41 -1.86 19.46
CA ILE A 113 1.48 -3.32 19.56
C ILE A 113 2.54 -3.87 18.60
N ILE A 114 2.51 -3.51 17.31
CA ILE A 114 3.47 -4.06 16.35
C ILE A 114 4.90 -3.65 16.69
N SER A 115 5.13 -2.38 17.06
CA SER A 115 6.46 -1.92 17.42
C SER A 115 6.99 -2.66 18.65
N ARG A 116 6.18 -2.85 19.69
CA ARG A 116 6.59 -3.48 20.95
C ARG A 116 6.64 -5.01 20.88
N ASP A 117 5.65 -5.64 20.27
CA ASP A 117 5.43 -7.09 20.39
C ASP A 117 5.96 -7.87 19.19
N VAL A 118 6.23 -7.21 18.06
CA VAL A 118 6.80 -7.83 16.85
C VAL A 118 8.20 -7.30 16.57
N TYR A 119 8.34 -5.99 16.31
CA TYR A 119 9.62 -5.45 15.85
C TYR A 119 10.67 -5.38 16.96
N LEU A 120 10.31 -5.00 18.18
CA LEU A 120 11.27 -4.94 19.28
C LEU A 120 11.90 -6.32 19.59
N PRO A 121 11.13 -7.43 19.71
CA PRO A 121 11.71 -8.77 19.82
C PRO A 121 12.56 -9.15 18.61
N LEU A 122 12.11 -8.89 17.38
CA LEU A 122 12.91 -9.18 16.20
C LEU A 122 14.24 -8.42 16.19
N LEU A 123 14.26 -7.16 16.61
CA LEU A 123 15.47 -6.37 16.75
C LEU A 123 16.36 -6.89 17.89
N SER A 124 15.77 -7.41 18.95
CA SER A 124 16.49 -7.89 20.15
C SER A 124 17.01 -9.33 20.00
N CYS A 125 16.31 -10.19 19.26
CA CYS A 125 16.72 -11.57 18.96
C CYS A 125 17.83 -11.62 17.90
N ASN A 126 18.02 -10.53 17.17
CA ASN A 126 18.94 -10.50 16.07
C ASN A 126 20.34 -10.04 16.50
N ASN A 127 21.27 -10.97 16.38
CA ASN A 127 22.68 -10.73 16.05
C ASN A 127 22.86 -9.97 14.70
N LEU A 128 21.88 -9.22 14.19
CA LEU A 128 21.97 -8.45 12.92
C LEU A 128 22.98 -7.31 12.99
N VAL A 129 23.32 -6.82 14.18
CA VAL A 129 24.45 -5.91 14.36
C VAL A 129 25.76 -6.60 13.96
N SER A 130 25.88 -7.92 14.18
CA SER A 130 27.12 -8.67 13.88
C SER A 130 27.33 -9.01 12.39
N GLU A 131 26.30 -8.92 11.54
CA GLU A 131 26.45 -9.09 10.09
C GLU A 131 26.62 -7.75 9.36
N LEU A 132 25.94 -6.69 9.80
CA LEU A 132 26.16 -5.34 9.26
C LEU A 132 27.54 -4.75 9.61
N GLU A 133 28.18 -5.23 10.67
CA GLU A 133 29.56 -4.86 11.02
C GLU A 133 30.63 -5.67 10.28
N LYS A 134 30.31 -6.85 9.72
CA LYS A 134 31.29 -7.66 8.96
C LYS A 134 31.62 -7.05 7.59
N ASP A 135 30.68 -6.36 6.97
CA ASP A 135 30.88 -5.69 5.68
C ASP A 135 31.50 -4.28 5.79
N ARG A 136 31.77 -3.79 7.01
CA ARG A 136 32.44 -2.50 7.23
C ARG A 136 33.96 -2.59 7.40
N PHE A 137 34.51 -3.79 7.49
CA PHE A 137 35.95 -4.01 7.74
C PHE A 137 36.60 -5.03 6.79
N LEU A 138 36.02 -5.28 5.62
CA LEU A 138 36.64 -6.02 4.52
C LEU A 138 36.85 -5.12 3.30
#